data_AF-A0A165KJ83-F1
#
_entry.id   AF-A0A165KJ83-F1
#
_cell.length_a   1.000
_cell.length_b   1.000
_cell.length_c   1.000
_cell.angle_alpha   90.00
_cell.angle_beta   90.00
_cell.angle_gamma   90.00
#
_symmetry.space_group_name_H-M   'P 1'
#
loop_
_entity.id
_entity.type
_entity.pdbx_description
1 polymer ?
#
loop_
_entity_poly.entity_id
_entity_poly.type
_entity_poly.pdbx_seq_one_letter_code
_entity_poly.pdbx_strand_id
1 'polypeptide(L)'
;MASGSDNLDSGMNGVTSVVSDPVEAFLSYPFSTDPVYQQGVESIAASGAFEGKSEEEKATLVRSSQIFYFNRAAGCSITAEDVLQRERSRPFGAGTNAVTDTAVVNGAGPVVSSQQSPPEDEPRTLSFAELKALIEQGKTDQIPNNRQIPDELNQASPSQSTTCVRKKPWET
;
A
#
# COMPACT_ATOMS: atom_id res chain seq x y z
N MET A 1 -6.15 -69.77 9.53
CA MET A 1 -6.42 -68.88 10.67
C MET A 1 -5.64 -67.61 10.43
N ALA A 2 -6.31 -66.60 9.89
CA ALA A 2 -5.71 -65.31 9.54
C ALA A 2 -6.09 -64.32 10.66
N SER A 3 -5.09 -63.91 11.44
CA SER A 3 -5.16 -62.74 12.34
C SER A 3 -4.22 -61.72 11.69
N GLY A 4 -4.67 -60.56 11.22
CA GLY A 4 -5.50 -59.59 11.92
C GLY A 4 -4.60 -58.38 12.17
N SER A 5 -4.24 -57.67 11.08
CA SER A 5 -3.46 -56.44 11.14
C SER A 5 -4.41 -55.28 11.41
N ASP A 6 -4.56 -54.94 12.69
CA ASP A 6 -5.22 -53.71 13.14
C ASP A 6 -4.33 -52.51 12.76
N ASN A 7 -4.68 -51.87 11.65
CA ASN A 7 -4.22 -50.54 11.28
C ASN A 7 -5.38 -49.60 11.55
N LEU A 8 -5.40 -49.00 12.75
CA LEU A 8 -6.35 -47.97 13.13
C LEU A 8 -5.61 -46.69 13.51
N ASP A 9 -5.97 -45.68 12.76
CA ASP A 9 -6.15 -44.29 13.20
C ASP A 9 -4.90 -43.39 13.26
N SER A 10 -4.36 -43.11 12.06
CA SER A 10 -3.86 -41.77 11.76
C SER A 10 -5.03 -40.86 11.43
N GLY A 11 -5.61 -40.22 12.45
CA GLY A 11 -6.70 -39.26 12.31
C GLY A 11 -6.46 -38.02 13.18
N MET A 12 -6.74 -36.84 12.60
CA MET A 12 -6.62 -35.48 13.17
C MET A 12 -5.24 -34.79 13.05
N ASN A 13 -4.73 -34.68 11.82
CA ASN A 13 -4.01 -33.48 11.42
C ASN A 13 -4.88 -32.63 10.49
N GLY A 14 -5.08 -31.38 10.87
CA GLY A 14 -5.46 -30.29 9.96
C GLY A 14 -6.95 -30.11 9.73
N VAL A 15 -7.63 -29.48 10.70
CA VAL A 15 -8.74 -28.58 10.35
C VAL A 15 -8.12 -27.40 9.58
N THR A 16 -7.84 -27.60 8.29
CA THR A 16 -7.59 -26.47 7.40
C THR A 16 -8.95 -25.88 7.12
N SER A 17 -9.38 -25.00 8.04
CA SER A 17 -10.35 -23.97 7.73
C SER A 17 -10.00 -23.45 6.33
N VAL A 18 -10.96 -23.41 5.42
CA VAL A 18 -10.81 -22.79 4.11
C VAL A 18 -10.63 -21.30 4.39
N VAL A 19 -9.43 -20.91 4.82
CA VAL A 19 -9.03 -19.52 4.97
C VAL A 19 -8.79 -19.09 3.54
N SER A 20 -9.84 -18.62 2.87
CA SER A 20 -9.68 -17.91 1.61
C SER A 20 -8.62 -16.85 1.85
N ASP A 21 -7.49 -16.96 1.15
CA ASP A 21 -6.43 -16.00 1.27
C ASP A 21 -7.01 -14.63 0.91
N PRO A 22 -7.06 -13.68 1.87
CA PRO A 22 -7.83 -12.46 1.69
C PRO A 22 -7.27 -11.63 0.54
N VAL A 23 -5.95 -11.70 0.30
CA VAL A 23 -5.27 -11.02 -0.82
C VAL A 23 -5.66 -11.65 -2.17
N GLU A 24 -5.74 -12.97 -2.26
CA GLU A 24 -6.22 -13.65 -3.46
C GLU A 24 -7.69 -13.34 -3.75
N ALA A 25 -8.53 -13.31 -2.71
CA ALA A 25 -9.92 -12.90 -2.82
C ALA A 25 -10.04 -11.46 -3.33
N PHE A 26 -9.22 -10.54 -2.82
CA PHE A 26 -9.13 -9.15 -3.29
C PHE A 26 -8.73 -9.08 -4.78
N LEU A 27 -7.70 -9.80 -5.20
CA LEU A 27 -7.21 -9.79 -6.58
C LEU A 27 -8.21 -10.39 -7.58
N SER A 28 -9.03 -11.33 -7.12
CA SER A 28 -10.10 -11.94 -7.92
C SER A 28 -11.41 -11.13 -7.92
N TYR A 29 -11.50 -10.08 -7.10
CA TYR A 29 -12.74 -9.34 -6.90
C TYR A 29 -13.07 -8.44 -8.12
N PRO A 30 -14.29 -8.52 -8.68
CA PRO A 30 -14.63 -7.83 -9.92
C PRO A 30 -15.11 -6.39 -9.65
N PHE A 31 -14.20 -5.52 -9.21
CA PHE A 31 -14.49 -4.10 -8.91
C PHE A 31 -15.14 -3.35 -10.08
N SER A 32 -14.85 -3.73 -11.32
CA SER A 32 -15.43 -3.11 -12.53
C SER A 32 -16.92 -3.39 -12.72
N THR A 33 -17.43 -4.50 -12.17
CA THR A 33 -18.84 -4.89 -12.32
C THR A 33 -19.68 -4.65 -11.08
N ASP A 34 -19.06 -4.27 -9.95
CA ASP A 34 -19.79 -3.97 -8.72
C ASP A 34 -20.41 -2.57 -8.78
N PRO A 35 -21.75 -2.45 -8.86
CA PRO A 35 -22.42 -1.16 -8.98
C PRO A 35 -22.28 -0.28 -7.73
N VAL A 36 -22.15 -0.87 -6.53
CA VAL A 36 -22.05 -0.11 -5.27
C VAL A 36 -20.68 0.54 -5.18
N TYR A 37 -19.63 -0.21 -5.54
CA TYR A 37 -18.29 0.33 -5.61
C TYR A 37 -18.17 1.42 -6.70
N GLN A 38 -18.68 1.15 -7.91
CA GLN A 38 -18.64 2.12 -9.02
C GLN A 38 -19.35 3.42 -8.67
N GLN A 39 -20.55 3.34 -8.11
CA GLN A 39 -21.28 4.53 -7.65
C GLN A 39 -20.50 5.33 -6.59
N GLY A 40 -19.80 4.62 -5.69
CA GLY A 40 -18.94 5.26 -4.69
C GLY A 40 -17.76 6.00 -5.31
N VAL A 41 -17.05 5.37 -6.26
CA VAL A 41 -15.92 5.99 -6.97
C VAL A 41 -16.37 7.17 -7.82
N GLU A 42 -17.50 7.05 -8.51
CA GLU A 42 -18.10 8.14 -9.29
C GLU A 42 -18.48 9.33 -8.39
N SER A 43 -19.04 9.09 -7.21
CA SER A 43 -19.34 10.16 -6.24
C SER A 43 -18.07 10.85 -5.74
N ILE A 44 -16.98 10.12 -5.53
CA ILE A 44 -15.68 10.68 -5.12
C ILE A 44 -15.09 11.50 -6.28
N ALA A 45 -15.22 11.01 -7.52
CA ALA A 45 -14.77 11.73 -8.70
C ALA A 45 -15.56 13.02 -8.93
N ALA A 46 -16.88 12.97 -8.81
CA ALA A 46 -17.76 14.13 -8.93
C ALA A 46 -17.51 15.20 -7.85
N SER A 47 -16.97 14.80 -6.69
CA SER A 47 -16.56 15.71 -5.63
C SER A 47 -15.23 16.44 -5.91
N GLY A 48 -14.59 16.21 -7.07
CA GLY A 48 -13.32 16.83 -7.43
C GLY A 48 -12.10 16.17 -6.78
N ALA A 49 -12.23 14.99 -6.17
CA ALA A 49 -11.12 14.33 -5.48
C ALA A 49 -9.96 13.91 -6.41
N PHE A 50 -10.20 13.85 -7.72
CA PHE A 50 -9.20 13.56 -8.75
C PHE A 50 -8.77 14.79 -9.55
N GLU A 51 -9.33 15.97 -9.26
CA GLU A 51 -9.05 17.20 -10.01
C GLU A 51 -7.65 17.73 -9.66
N GLY A 52 -6.83 18.04 -10.67
CA GLY A 52 -5.45 18.51 -10.50
C GLY A 52 -4.40 17.45 -10.16
N LYS A 53 -4.78 16.17 -10.05
CA LYS A 53 -3.86 15.06 -9.76
C LYS A 53 -3.25 14.44 -11.00
N SER A 54 -2.00 13.99 -10.89
CA SER A 54 -1.34 13.18 -11.92
C SER A 54 -2.04 11.83 -12.10
N GLU A 55 -1.84 11.18 -13.24
CA GLU A 55 -2.41 9.86 -13.54
C GLU A 55 -1.96 8.80 -12.51
N GLU A 56 -0.73 8.89 -12.03
CA GLU A 56 -0.15 8.00 -11.03
C GLU A 56 -0.82 8.15 -9.65
N GLU A 57 -1.13 9.39 -9.27
CA GLU A 57 -1.85 9.70 -8.03
C GLU A 57 -3.30 9.21 -8.09
N LYS A 58 -3.94 9.34 -9.26
CA LYS A 58 -5.28 8.80 -9.50
C LYS A 58 -5.29 7.29 -9.38
N ALA A 59 -4.32 6.60 -9.99
CA ALA A 59 -4.17 5.15 -9.88
C ALA A 59 -3.98 4.71 -8.41
N THR A 60 -3.18 5.47 -7.65
CA THR A 60 -2.94 5.22 -6.22
C THR A 60 -4.23 5.40 -5.40
N LEU A 61 -5.01 6.45 -5.66
CA LEU A 61 -6.30 6.67 -5.00
C LEU A 61 -7.31 5.58 -5.35
N VAL A 62 -7.39 5.19 -6.62
CA VAL A 62 -8.28 4.12 -7.07
C VAL A 62 -7.92 2.83 -6.34
N ARG A 63 -6.64 2.45 -6.32
CA ARG A 63 -6.19 1.25 -5.61
C ARG A 63 -6.45 1.31 -4.11
N SER A 64 -6.22 2.46 -3.48
CA SER A 64 -6.53 2.68 -2.06
C SER A 64 -8.03 2.54 -1.78
N SER A 65 -8.88 3.05 -2.68
CA SER A 65 -10.34 2.94 -2.56
C SER A 65 -10.82 1.48 -2.72
N GLN A 66 -10.21 0.70 -3.62
CA GLN A 66 -10.50 -0.73 -3.80
C GLN A 66 -10.20 -1.50 -2.52
N ILE A 67 -9.01 -1.29 -1.94
CA ILE A 67 -8.57 -1.95 -0.70
C ILE A 67 -9.51 -1.57 0.44
N PHE A 68 -9.82 -0.29 0.60
CA PHE A 68 -10.75 0.19 1.63
C PHE A 68 -12.14 -0.44 1.50
N TYR A 69 -12.68 -0.45 0.28
CA TYR A 69 -14.00 -1.03 0.02
C TYR A 69 -14.02 -2.52 0.31
N PHE A 70 -13.02 -3.26 -0.18
CA PHE A 70 -12.93 -4.70 0.04
C PHE A 70 -12.74 -5.05 1.52
N ASN A 71 -11.87 -4.34 2.24
CA ASN A 71 -11.70 -4.52 3.68
C ASN A 71 -13.00 -4.32 4.44
N ARG A 72 -13.77 -3.29 4.06
CA ARG A 72 -15.09 -3.02 4.63
C ARG A 72 -16.12 -4.10 4.28
N ALA A 73 -16.13 -4.60 3.05
CA ALA A 73 -17.12 -5.56 2.56
C ALA A 73 -16.84 -7.00 3.05
N ALA A 74 -15.58 -7.43 3.02
CA ALA A 74 -15.15 -8.77 3.41
C ALA A 74 -14.79 -8.88 4.90
N GLY A 75 -14.75 -7.76 5.64
CA GLY A 75 -14.32 -7.74 7.05
C GLY A 75 -12.85 -8.12 7.23
N CYS A 76 -12.03 -7.94 6.19
CA CYS A 76 -10.61 -8.26 6.16
C CYS A 76 -9.77 -6.99 6.38
N SER A 77 -8.50 -7.17 6.76
CA SER A 77 -7.54 -6.08 6.97
C SER A 77 -6.33 -6.26 6.06
N ILE A 78 -6.53 -6.08 4.75
CA ILE A 78 -5.46 -6.17 3.75
C ILE A 78 -4.81 -4.80 3.57
N THR A 79 -3.48 -4.77 3.47
CA THR A 79 -2.73 -3.55 3.19
C THR A 79 -2.32 -3.46 1.72
N ALA A 80 -1.98 -2.26 1.24
CA ALA A 80 -1.47 -2.07 -0.11
C ALA A 80 -0.17 -2.88 -0.35
N GLU A 81 0.66 -3.02 0.68
CA GLU A 81 1.88 -3.81 0.66
C GLU A 81 1.61 -5.29 0.41
N ASP A 82 0.59 -5.86 1.06
CA ASP A 82 0.22 -7.28 0.91
C ASP A 82 -0.19 -7.61 -0.54
N VAL A 83 -0.95 -6.71 -1.16
CA VAL A 83 -1.37 -6.85 -2.57
C VAL A 83 -0.18 -6.74 -3.51
N LEU A 84 0.69 -5.75 -3.31
CA LEU A 84 1.90 -5.55 -4.13
C LEU A 84 2.86 -6.74 -4.01
N GLN A 85 3.06 -7.27 -2.80
CA GLN A 85 3.88 -8.44 -2.55
C GLN A 85 3.31 -9.67 -3.24
N ARG A 86 1.98 -9.84 -3.26
CA ARG A 86 1.32 -10.93 -3.97
C ARG A 86 1.40 -10.80 -5.49
N GLU A 87 1.24 -9.60 -6.04
CA GLU A 87 1.43 -9.33 -7.46
C GLU A 87 2.88 -9.60 -7.89
N ARG A 88 3.86 -9.19 -7.07
CA ARG A 88 5.28 -9.43 -7.34
C ARG A 88 5.69 -10.90 -7.24
N SER A 89 4.99 -11.66 -6.40
CA SER A 89 5.20 -13.10 -6.22
C SER A 89 4.44 -13.95 -7.25
N ARG A 90 3.54 -13.35 -8.02
CA ARG A 90 2.79 -14.05 -9.08
C ARG A 90 3.77 -14.35 -10.22
N PRO A 91 3.92 -15.61 -10.67
CA PRO A 91 4.73 -15.92 -11.82
C PRO A 91 4.20 -15.13 -13.03
N PHE A 92 5.05 -14.25 -13.54
CA PHE A 92 4.78 -13.35 -14.65
C PHE A 92 4.30 -14.15 -15.88
N GLY A 93 2.99 -14.15 -16.11
CA GLY A 93 2.39 -14.99 -17.14
C GLY A 93 0.88 -14.80 -17.28
N ALA A 94 0.43 -13.58 -17.62
CA ALA A 94 -0.85 -13.34 -18.34
C ALA A 94 -1.03 -11.83 -18.69
N GLY A 95 -0.56 -11.43 -19.89
CA GLY A 95 -1.02 -10.26 -20.68
C GLY A 95 -0.59 -8.86 -20.19
N THR A 96 -0.03 -7.94 -20.99
CA THR A 96 -0.07 -7.76 -22.45
C THR A 96 1.15 -6.95 -22.94
N ASN A 97 1.81 -7.48 -23.98
CA ASN A 97 2.63 -6.85 -25.02
C ASN A 97 3.32 -5.49 -24.76
N ALA A 98 4.64 -5.52 -24.57
CA ALA A 98 5.55 -4.56 -25.19
C ALA A 98 6.82 -5.30 -25.64
N VAL A 99 6.93 -5.44 -26.96
CA VAL A 99 8.07 -5.98 -27.70
C VAL A 99 9.18 -4.95 -27.73
N THR A 100 10.40 -5.37 -27.34
CA THR A 100 11.73 -5.20 -27.99
C THR A 100 12.77 -5.53 -26.92
N ASP A 101 13.27 -6.77 -26.85
CA ASP A 101 14.43 -7.24 -27.61
C ASP A 101 15.69 -6.38 -27.38
N THR A 102 16.53 -6.76 -26.41
CA THR A 102 17.91 -7.21 -26.69
C THR A 102 18.52 -7.79 -25.41
N ALA A 103 18.81 -9.08 -25.44
CA ALA A 103 19.65 -9.77 -24.47
C ALA A 103 21.12 -9.62 -24.88
N VAL A 104 21.98 -9.10 -24.00
CA VAL A 104 23.41 -9.44 -23.99
C VAL A 104 23.86 -9.70 -22.55
N VAL A 105 24.60 -10.79 -22.45
CA VAL A 105 25.07 -11.55 -21.30
C VAL A 105 26.39 -11.01 -20.73
N ASN A 106 26.57 -11.21 -19.41
CA ASN A 106 27.83 -11.31 -18.65
C ASN A 106 28.77 -10.10 -18.50
N GLY A 107 29.15 -9.89 -17.23
CA GLY A 107 30.56 -9.83 -16.83
C GLY A 107 31.05 -8.50 -16.25
N ALA A 108 31.48 -8.55 -14.99
CA ALA A 108 32.52 -7.76 -14.32
C ALA A 108 32.59 -6.23 -14.55
N GLY A 109 32.54 -5.45 -13.46
CA GLY A 109 32.88 -4.01 -13.46
C GLY A 109 34.35 -3.74 -13.87
N PRO A 110 34.86 -2.48 -13.80
CA PRO A 110 34.34 -1.32 -13.06
C PRO A 110 34.39 0.04 -13.82
N VAL A 111 33.90 1.10 -13.14
CA VAL A 111 34.10 2.56 -13.35
C VAL A 111 33.77 3.20 -14.72
N VAL A 112 32.80 4.13 -14.73
CA VAL A 112 33.01 5.56 -15.02
C VAL A 112 31.70 6.34 -14.93
N SER A 113 31.79 7.47 -14.26
CA SER A 113 30.79 8.54 -14.16
C SER A 113 30.13 8.86 -15.49
N SER A 114 28.80 8.90 -15.50
CA SER A 114 28.05 9.72 -16.44
C SER A 114 27.00 10.47 -15.62
N GLN A 115 27.24 11.77 -15.48
CA GLN A 115 26.22 12.75 -15.14
C GLN A 115 25.02 12.53 -16.07
N GLN A 116 23.98 11.92 -15.54
CA GLN A 116 22.63 12.07 -16.08
C GLN A 116 21.84 12.73 -14.97
N SER A 117 21.61 14.02 -15.12
CA SER A 117 20.51 14.74 -14.50
C SER A 117 19.22 14.24 -15.16
N PRO A 118 18.33 13.52 -14.44
CA PRO A 118 16.95 13.36 -14.87
C PRO A 118 16.11 14.53 -14.33
N PRO A 119 15.02 14.91 -15.01
CA PRO A 119 14.18 16.04 -14.65
C PRO A 119 13.54 15.87 -13.26
N GLU A 120 13.42 16.99 -12.54
CA GLU A 120 13.16 17.11 -11.09
C GLU A 120 11.69 16.91 -10.64
N ASP A 121 10.92 15.98 -11.24
CA ASP A 121 9.47 15.87 -10.92
C ASP A 121 9.01 14.51 -10.34
N GLU A 122 9.92 13.57 -10.06
CA GLU A 122 9.59 12.36 -9.29
C GLU A 122 10.44 12.28 -8.00
N PRO A 123 9.84 12.14 -6.80
CA PRO A 123 10.60 12.04 -5.57
C PRO A 123 11.43 10.75 -5.57
N ARG A 124 12.75 10.89 -5.81
CA ARG A 124 13.73 9.80 -5.80
C ARG A 124 13.58 8.97 -4.53
N THR A 125 13.13 7.72 -4.66
CA THR A 125 13.05 6.79 -3.52
C THR A 125 14.45 6.32 -3.13
N LEU A 126 14.91 6.66 -1.92
CA LEU A 126 16.18 6.15 -1.38
C LEU A 126 15.99 4.80 -0.69
N SER A 127 17.00 3.92 -0.77
CA SER A 127 16.98 2.66 -0.01
C SER A 127 17.15 2.91 1.49
N PHE A 128 16.68 1.99 2.35
CA PHE A 128 16.81 2.14 3.81
C PHE A 128 18.26 2.28 4.28
N ALA A 129 19.19 1.55 3.65
CA ALA A 129 20.62 1.64 3.96
C ALA A 129 21.19 3.01 3.60
N GLU A 130 20.78 3.56 2.47
CA GLU A 130 21.18 4.90 2.00
C GLU A 130 20.59 5.99 2.88
N LEU A 131 19.32 5.87 3.26
CA LEU A 131 18.65 6.79 4.17
C LEU A 131 19.35 6.82 5.55
N LYS A 132 19.68 5.65 6.10
CA LYS A 132 20.43 5.53 7.35
C LYS A 132 21.79 6.23 7.24
N ALA A 133 22.52 5.98 6.15
CA ALA A 133 23.82 6.59 5.93
C ALA A 133 23.74 8.13 5.82
N LEU A 134 22.70 8.67 5.18
CA LEU A 134 22.49 10.12 5.10
C LEU A 134 22.18 10.74 6.46
N ILE A 135 21.41 10.07 7.31
CA ILE A 135 21.13 10.51 8.69
C ILE A 135 22.41 10.49 9.53
N GLU A 136 23.19 9.40 9.46
CA GLU A 136 24.46 9.26 10.20
C GLU A 136 25.52 10.28 9.74
N GLN A 137 25.54 10.62 8.45
CA GLN A 137 26.43 11.63 7.88
C GLN A 137 25.94 13.06 8.10
N GLY A 138 24.76 13.26 8.70
CA GLY A 138 24.15 14.57 8.89
C GLY A 138 23.69 15.25 7.60
N LYS A 139 23.59 14.51 6.48
CA LYS A 139 23.13 15.02 5.17
C LYS A 139 21.61 14.88 5.03
N THR A 140 20.88 15.41 6.00
CA THR A 140 19.42 15.32 6.06
C THR A 140 18.72 16.13 4.97
N ASP A 141 19.38 17.13 4.39
CA ASP A 141 18.86 17.92 3.26
C ASP A 141 18.70 17.10 1.97
N GLN A 142 19.37 15.95 1.86
CA GLN A 142 19.28 15.05 0.69
C GLN A 142 18.16 14.01 0.84
N ILE A 143 17.46 14.00 1.97
CA ILE A 143 16.38 13.06 2.23
C ILE A 143 15.10 13.59 1.56
N PRO A 144 14.48 12.82 0.65
CA PRO A 144 13.22 13.21 0.02
C PRO A 144 12.14 13.51 1.05
N ASN A 145 11.33 14.54 0.80
CA ASN A 145 10.23 14.97 1.68
C ASN A 145 10.66 15.41 3.10
N ASN A 146 11.93 15.76 3.31
CA ASN A 146 12.36 16.29 4.59
C ASN A 146 11.84 17.72 4.81
N ARG A 147 10.83 17.87 5.66
CA ARG A 147 10.24 19.17 6.00
C ARG A 147 10.98 19.77 7.20
N GLN A 148 11.52 20.98 7.03
CA GLN A 148 12.04 21.75 8.16
C GLN A 148 10.87 22.18 9.05
N ILE A 149 10.81 21.60 10.24
CA ILE A 149 9.89 22.03 11.29
C ILE A 149 10.61 23.16 12.04
N PRO A 150 10.09 24.40 12.01
CA PRO A 150 10.65 25.47 12.83
C PRO A 150 10.62 25.08 14.31
N ASP A 151 11.66 25.43 15.06
CA ASP A 151 11.70 25.26 16.53
C ASP A 151 10.74 26.23 17.25
N GLU A 152 10.01 27.05 16.50
CA GLU A 152 9.06 28.01 17.03
C GLU A 152 7.73 27.33 17.38
N LEU A 153 7.31 27.50 18.63
CA LEU A 153 5.94 27.18 19.04
C LEU A 153 4.96 28.12 18.34
N ASN A 154 3.76 27.61 18.04
CA ASN A 154 2.68 28.39 17.45
C ASN A 154 2.39 29.62 18.33
N GLN A 155 2.60 30.83 17.79
CA GLN A 155 2.40 32.10 18.48
C GLN A 155 0.93 32.54 18.53
N ALA A 156 0.04 31.82 17.85
CA ALA A 156 -1.39 32.08 17.94
C ALA A 156 -1.89 31.84 19.37
N SER A 157 -2.81 32.69 19.81
CA SER A 157 -3.49 32.47 21.09
C SER A 157 -4.20 31.10 21.08
N PRO A 158 -4.14 30.32 22.17
CA PRO A 158 -4.81 29.03 22.24
C PRO A 158 -6.31 29.21 21.99
N SER A 159 -6.92 28.24 21.30
CA SER A 159 -8.36 28.28 21.04
C SER A 159 -9.15 28.23 22.36
N GLN A 160 -10.06 29.18 22.55
CA GLN A 160 -11.00 29.20 23.66
C GLN A 160 -12.22 28.34 23.32
N SER A 161 -12.65 27.46 24.23
CA SER A 161 -13.86 26.65 24.03
C SER A 161 -15.11 27.53 24.06
N THR A 162 -15.90 27.55 22.98
CA THR A 162 -17.19 28.27 22.90
C THR A 162 -18.38 27.44 23.38
N THR A 163 -18.14 26.21 23.85
CA THR A 163 -19.19 25.32 24.32
C THR A 163 -19.67 25.71 25.72
N CYS A 164 -20.97 25.91 25.88
CA CYS A 164 -21.61 26.01 27.19
C CYS A 164 -21.31 24.74 28.00
N VAL A 165 -20.77 24.90 29.22
CA VAL A 165 -20.55 23.77 30.14
C VAL A 165 -21.91 23.20 30.51
N ARG A 166 -22.21 22.00 30.04
CA ARG A 166 -23.42 21.28 30.45
C ARG A 166 -23.31 20.99 31.94
N LYS A 167 -24.20 21.59 32.73
CA LYS A 167 -24.30 21.31 34.16
C LYS A 167 -24.50 19.81 34.37
N LYS A 168 -23.78 19.27 35.35
CA LYS A 168 -23.98 17.88 35.76
C LYS A 168 -25.34 17.76 36.43
N PRO A 169 -26.07 16.64 36.27
CA PRO A 169 -27.44 16.51 36.77
C PRO A 169 -27.57 16.56 38.30
N TRP A 170 -26.45 16.54 39.04
CA TRP A 170 -26.40 16.69 40.49
C TRP A 170 -26.03 18.10 40.97
N GLU A 171 -25.74 19.04 40.07
CA GLU A 171 -25.58 20.46 40.41
C GLU A 171 -26.96 21.12 40.42
N THR A 172 -27.70 20.92 41.52
CA THR A 172 -28.87 21.77 41.86
C THR A 172 -28.37 23.11 42.38
#